data_AF-A0AAW0CNK8-F1
#
_entry.id   AF-A0AAW0CNK8-F1
#
_cell.length_a   1.000
_cell.length_b   1.000
_cell.length_c   1.000
_cell.angle_alpha   90.00
_cell.angle_beta   90.00
_cell.angle_gamma   90.00
#
_symmetry.space_group_name_H-M   'P 1'
#
loop_
_entity.id
_entity.type
_entity.pdbx_description
1 polymer ?
#
loop_
_entity_poly.entity_id
_entity_poly.type
_entity_poly.pdbx_seq_one_letter_code
_entity_poly.pdbx_strand_id
1 'polypeptide(L)' 'SKIRKLSFGIIHSTTILLPAWRVLCRKHKLKERLMPRDVRTRWNSTYDMLCFAVKYR' A
#
# COMPACT_ATOMS: atom_id res chain seq x y z
N SER A 1 -10.65 -0.29 7.46
CA SER A 1 -9.42 0.34 7.99
C SER A 1 -8.94 1.45 7.05
N LYS A 2 -8.32 2.52 7.58
CA LYS A 2 -7.77 3.64 6.77
C LYS A 2 -6.74 3.14 5.74
N ILE A 3 -5.90 2.18 6.15
CA ILE A 3 -4.88 1.53 5.33
C ILE A 3 -5.49 0.79 4.11
N ARG A 4 -6.60 0.07 4.29
CA ARG A 4 -7.26 -0.62 3.17
C ARG A 4 -7.76 0.34 2.11
N LYS A 5 -8.34 1.48 2.53
CA LYS A 5 -8.82 2.52 1.59
C LYS A 5 -7.64 3.14 0.82
N LEU A 6 -6.52 3.37 1.49
CA LEU A 6 -5.30 3.86 0.85
C LEU A 6 -4.74 2.85 -0.16
N SER A 7 -4.55 1.59 0.25
CA SER A 7 -4.08 0.52 -0.64
C SER A 7 -4.97 0.37 -1.86
N PHE A 8 -6.30 0.34 -1.65
CA PHE A 8 -7.27 0.30 -2.73
C PHE A 8 -7.14 1.51 -3.67
N GLY A 9 -7.05 2.73 -3.13
CA GLY A 9 -6.87 3.95 -3.92
C GLY A 9 -5.59 3.93 -4.75
N ILE A 10 -4.45 3.54 -4.17
CA ILE A 10 -3.16 3.47 -4.88
C ILE A 10 -3.21 2.44 -6.01
N ILE A 11 -3.84 1.28 -5.78
CA ILE A 11 -3.93 0.21 -6.78
C ILE A 11 -4.85 0.60 -7.94
N HIS A 12 -5.97 1.27 -7.66
CA HIS A 12 -6.98 1.60 -8.67
C HIS A 12 -6.80 2.98 -9.33
N SER A 13 -6.09 3.91 -8.70
CA SER A 13 -5.74 5.22 -9.27
C SER A 13 -4.26 5.27 -9.64
N THR A 14 -3.95 4.57 -10.74
CA THR A 14 -2.58 4.40 -11.24
C THR A 14 -1.97 5.68 -11.82
N THR A 15 -2.79 6.68 -12.15
CA THR A 15 -2.35 7.93 -12.79
C THR A 15 -2.01 9.03 -11.80
N ILE A 16 -2.65 9.09 -10.64
CA ILE A 16 -2.46 10.17 -9.66
C ILE A 16 -1.84 9.63 -8.36
N LEU A 17 -2.47 8.61 -7.76
CA LEU A 17 -2.06 8.13 -6.45
C LEU A 17 -0.81 7.25 -6.51
N LEU A 18 -0.64 6.44 -7.56
CA LEU A 18 0.54 5.59 -7.70
C LEU A 18 1.85 6.39 -7.90
N PRO A 19 1.92 7.42 -8.77
CA PRO A 19 3.11 8.26 -8.86
C PRO A 19 3.42 8.96 -7.53
N ALA A 20 2.41 9.50 -6.86
CA ALA A 20 2.56 10.14 -5.55
C ALA A 20 3.12 9.16 -4.49
N TRP A 21 2.63 7.91 -4.49
CA TRP A 21 3.16 6.85 -3.63
C TRP A 21 4.63 6.55 -3.91
N ARG A 22 5.03 6.42 -5.19
CA ARG A 22 6.44 6.19 -5.55
C ARG A 22 7.35 7.33 -5.13
N VAL A 23 6.90 8.58 -5.28
CA VAL A 23 7.63 9.76 -4.81
C VAL A 23 7.85 9.71 -3.30
N LEU A 24 6.83 9.34 -2.53
CA LEU A 24 6.94 9.15 -1.08
C LEU A 24 7.91 8.02 -0.74
N CYS A 25 7.81 6.85 -1.40
CA CYS A 25 8.77 5.76 -1.21
C CYS A 25 10.21 6.24 -1.43
N ARG A 26 10.47 6.95 -2.53
CA ARG A 26 11.81 7.49 -2.83
C ARG A 26 12.27 8.51 -1.79
N LYS A 27 11.39 9.42 -1.36
CA LYS A 27 11.70 10.42 -0.32
C LYS A 27 12.14 9.76 1.00
N HIS A 28 11.51 8.64 1.35
CA HIS A 28 11.83 7.87 2.55
C HIS A 28 12.88 6.76 2.32
N LYS A 29 13.51 6.71 1.14
CA LYS A 29 14.47 5.66 0.74
C LYS A 29 13.90 4.24 0.86
N LEU A 30 12.58 4.11 0.77
CA LEU A 30 11.87 2.84 0.75
C LEU A 30 11.83 2.28 -0.67
N LYS A 31 11.84 0.95 -0.79
CA LYS A 31 11.69 0.28 -2.07
C LYS A 31 10.34 0.65 -2.70
N GLU A 32 10.35 1.08 -3.95
CA GLU A 32 9.13 1.40 -4.71
C GLU A 32 8.31 0.12 -4.97
N ARG A 33 7.51 -0.30 -3.99
CA ARG A 33 6.60 -1.44 -4.11
C ARG A 33 5.16 -1.02 -3.81
N LEU A 34 4.21 -1.68 -4.46
CA LEU A 34 2.79 -1.52 -4.17
C LEU A 34 2.44 -2.08 -2.80
N MET A 35 1.51 -1.41 -2.12
CA MET A 35 0.92 -1.93 -0.89
C MET A 35 0.04 -3.16 -1.20
N PRO A 36 0.12 -4.23 -0.40
CA PRO A 36 -0.81 -5.35 -0.49
C PRO A 36 -2.25 -4.86 -0.32
N ARG A 37 -3.17 -5.49 -1.04
CA ARG A 37 -4.60 -5.29 -0.86
C ARG A 37 -5.14 -6.35 0.09
N ASP A 38 -6.05 -5.93 0.96
CA ASP A 38 -6.90 -6.84 1.73
C ASP A 38 -7.87 -7.59 0.81
N VAL A 39 -7.82 -8.93 0.85
CA VAL A 39 -8.59 -9.84 -0.01
C VAL A 39 -9.38 -10.79 0.87
N ARG A 40 -10.71 -10.75 0.76
CA ARG A 40 -11.64 -11.49 1.64
C ARG A 40 -11.44 -13.00 1.65
N THR A 41 -10.97 -13.57 0.54
CA THR A 41 -10.72 -15.02 0.41
C THR A 41 -9.33 -15.45 0.87
N ARG A 42 -8.45 -14.50 1.26
CA ARG A 42 -7.12 -14.79 1.77
C ARG A 42 -7.04 -14.47 3.25
N TRP A 43 -6.95 -15.53 4.05
CA TRP A 43 -6.90 -15.49 5.53
C TRP A 43 -5.90 -14.47 6.09
N ASN A 44 -4.72 -14.33 5.50
CA ASN A 44 -3.65 -13.50 6.05
C ASN A 44 -3.51 -12.11 5.39
N SER A 45 -4.40 -11.75 4.46
CA SER A 45 -4.21 -10.53 3.67
C SER A 45 -4.29 -9.23 4.49
N THR A 46 -5.15 -9.17 5.51
CA THR A 46 -5.21 -8.04 6.45
C THR A 46 -3.92 -7.96 7.28
N TYR A 47 -3.39 -9.09 7.75
CA TYR A 47 -2.15 -9.15 8.52
C TYR A 47 -0.95 -8.69 7.68
N ASP A 48 -0.82 -9.20 6.45
CA ASP A 48 0.24 -8.82 5.52
C ASP A 48 0.22 -7.32 5.21
N MET A 49 -0.98 -6.76 5.02
CA MET A 49 -1.17 -5.33 4.77
C MET A 49 -0.78 -4.47 5.99
N LEU A 50 -1.06 -4.92 7.22
CA LEU A 50 -0.64 -4.23 8.45
C LEU A 50 0.87 -4.31 8.64
N CYS A 51 1.46 -5.49 8.45
CA CYS A 51 2.92 -5.70 8.53
C CYS A 51 3.65 -4.81 7.50
N PHE A 52 3.09 -4.70 6.29
CA PHE A 52 3.59 -3.74 5.30
C PHE A 52 3.53 -2.30 5.80
N ALA A 53 2.38 -1.87 6.34
CA ALA A 53 2.17 -0.49 6.79
C ALA A 53 3.17 -0.09 7.88
N VAL A 54 3.44 -0.99 8.83
CA VAL A 54 4.44 -0.77 9.88
C VAL A 54 5.84 -0.65 9.30
N LYS A 55 6.17 -1.44 8.26
CA LYS A 55 7.46 -1.38 7.57
C LYS A 55 7.66 -0.11 6.72
N TYR A 56 6.58 0.53 6.28
CA TYR A 56 6.57 1.68 5.36
C TYR A 56 6.10 2.97 6.05
N ARG A 57 6.37 3.09 7.35
CA ARG A 57 5.89 4.16 8.22
C ARG A 57 6.63 5.48 8.03
#